data_AF-A0A816E531-F1
#
_entry.id   AF-A0A816E531-F1
#
_cell.length_a   1.000
_cell.length_b   1.000
_cell.length_c   1.000
_cell.angle_alpha   90.00
_cell.angle_beta   90.00
_cell.angle_gamma   90.00
#
_symmetry.space_group_name_H-M   'P 1'
#
loop_
_entity.id
_entity.type
_entity.pdbx_description
1 polymer ?
#
loop_
_entity_poly.entity_id
_entity_poly.type
_entity_poly.pdbx_seq_one_letter_code
_entity_poly.pdbx_strand_id
1 'polypeptide(L)'
;MLVLFETSAGYAVFKLLDEKKLKETQNLYADFESPEKAAKVLKLINFEKFDDTTQALAAATATVEGKISKPLKKLLKRLVNPDVQEQL
;
A
#
# COMPACT_ATOMS: atom_id res chain seq x y z
N MET A 1 7.10 9.45 0.64
CA MET A 1 5.65 9.25 0.42
C MET A 1 5.23 7.80 0.69
N LEU A 2 3.97 7.52 1.08
CA LEU A 2 3.42 6.15 1.22
C LEU A 2 2.45 5.80 0.07
N VAL A 3 2.40 4.53 -0.31
CA VAL A 3 1.54 3.97 -1.36
C VAL A 3 0.75 2.80 -0.78
N LEU A 4 -0.58 2.85 -0.86
CA LEU A 4 -1.47 1.76 -0.46
C LEU A 4 -1.78 0.89 -1.68
N PHE A 5 -1.67 -0.43 -1.53
CA PHE A 5 -2.03 -1.42 -2.54
C PHE A 5 -3.01 -2.42 -1.95
N GLU A 6 -4.19 -2.52 -2.56
CA GLU A 6 -5.30 -3.35 -2.09
C GLU A 6 -5.24 -4.70 -2.80
N THR A 7 -5.19 -5.78 -2.04
CA THR A 7 -5.14 -7.15 -2.56
C THR A 7 -6.27 -7.98 -1.98
N SER A 8 -6.59 -9.10 -2.61
CA SER A 8 -7.57 -10.06 -2.07
C SER A 8 -7.15 -10.66 -0.72
N ALA A 9 -5.85 -10.64 -0.41
CA ALA A 9 -5.31 -11.17 0.85
C ALA A 9 -5.20 -10.12 1.96
N GLY A 10 -5.32 -8.83 1.65
CA GLY A 10 -5.09 -7.75 2.61
C GLY A 10 -4.61 -6.44 1.98
N TYR A 11 -4.19 -5.52 2.84
CA TYR A 11 -3.66 -4.21 2.46
C TYR A 11 -2.14 -4.18 2.58
N ALA A 12 -1.46 -3.97 1.46
CA ALA A 12 -0.02 -3.74 1.42
C ALA A 12 0.25 -2.23 1.43
N VAL A 13 1.18 -1.79 2.26
CA VAL A 13 1.64 -0.40 2.28
C VAL A 13 3.11 -0.37 1.95
N PHE A 14 3.46 0.43 0.95
CA PHE A 14 4.81 0.64 0.48
C PHE A 14 5.28 2.05 0.78
N LYS A 15 6.55 2.20 1.12
CA LYS A 15 7.24 3.48 1.14
C LYS A 15 7.94 3.67 -0.20
N LEU A 16 7.68 4.81 -0.84
CA LEU A 16 8.40 5.20 -2.04
C LEU A 16 9.79 5.68 -1.66
N LEU A 17 10.81 5.05 -2.24
CA LEU A 17 12.22 5.38 -2.03
C LEU A 17 12.70 6.43 -3.05
N ASP A 18 12.23 6.33 -4.29
CA ASP A 18 12.60 7.26 -5.36
C ASP A 18 11.38 8.07 -5.82
N GLU A 19 11.21 9.27 -5.25
CA GLU A 19 10.12 10.18 -5.61
C GLU A 19 10.29 10.81 -7.01
N LYS A 20 11.48 10.73 -7.62
CA LYS A 20 11.73 11.26 -8.97
C LYS A 20 11.01 10.43 -10.04
N LYS A 21 10.82 9.13 -9.78
CA LYS A 21 10.09 8.20 -10.66
C LYS A 21 8.63 8.57 -10.89
N LEU A 22 8.04 9.39 -10.01
CA LEU A 22 6.68 9.92 -10.20
C LEU A 22 6.63 11.17 -11.06
N LYS A 23 7.77 11.82 -11.32
CA LYS A 23 7.87 12.96 -12.23
C LYS A 23 8.19 12.51 -13.66
N GLU A 24 8.96 11.44 -13.81
CA GLU A 24 9.39 10.87 -15.09
C GLU A 24 8.67 9.54 -15.38
N THR A 25 7.35 9.61 -15.57
CA THR A 25 6.48 8.43 -15.66
C THR A 25 6.56 7.64 -16.97
N GLN A 26 7.23 8.17 -18.00
CA GLN A 26 7.24 7.59 -19.36
C GLN A 26 7.71 6.13 -19.40
N ASN A 27 8.69 5.77 -18.57
CA ASN A 27 9.30 4.44 -18.54
C ASN A 27 9.16 3.73 -17.19
N LEU A 28 8.24 4.18 -16.33
CA LEU A 28 8.11 3.66 -14.96
C LEU A 28 7.90 2.14 -14.93
N TYR A 29 7.16 1.59 -15.89
CA TYR A 29 6.90 0.15 -15.98
C TYR A 29 8.18 -0.69 -16.08
N ALA A 30 9.25 -0.16 -16.68
CA ALA A 30 10.53 -0.87 -16.86
C ALA A 30 11.23 -1.12 -15.51
N ASP A 31 10.96 -0.28 -14.50
CA ASP A 31 11.44 -0.48 -13.13
C ASP A 31 10.66 -1.56 -12.38
N PHE A 32 9.52 -2.03 -12.93
CA PHE A 32 8.68 -3.08 -12.34
C PHE A 32 8.75 -4.43 -13.07
N GLU A 33 9.59 -4.55 -14.10
CA GLU A 33 9.79 -5.80 -14.84
C GLU A 33 10.46 -6.91 -14.02
N SER A 34 11.24 -6.54 -13.00
CA SER A 34 11.89 -7.50 -12.11
C SER A 34 11.72 -7.10 -10.64
N PRO A 35 11.64 -8.06 -9.71
CA PRO A 35 11.52 -7.78 -8.28
C PRO A 35 12.66 -6.89 -7.75
N GLU A 36 13.88 -7.09 -8.25
CA GLU A 36 15.08 -6.38 -7.82
C GLU A 36 15.05 -4.91 -8.25
N LYS A 37 14.51 -4.61 -9.43
CA LYS A 37 14.31 -3.23 -9.89
C LYS A 37 13.19 -2.57 -9.07
N ALA A 38 12.07 -3.27 -8.86
CA ALA A 38 10.92 -2.73 -8.14
C ALA A 38 11.27 -2.38 -6.69
N ALA A 39 12.08 -3.22 -6.04
CA ALA A 39 12.57 -3.01 -4.67
C ALA A 39 13.43 -1.75 -4.50
N LYS A 40 14.02 -1.22 -5.58
CA LYS A 40 14.76 0.06 -5.57
C LYS A 40 13.82 1.26 -5.58
N VAL A 41 12.60 1.09 -6.08
CA VAL A 41 11.59 2.15 -6.19
C VAL A 41 10.68 2.15 -4.96
N LEU A 42 10.20 0.98 -4.54
CA LEU A 42 9.26 0.81 -3.43
C LEU A 42 9.80 -0.18 -2.41
N LYS A 43 9.56 0.10 -1.14
CA LYS A 43 9.83 -0.82 -0.02
C LYS A 43 8.53 -1.16 0.68
N LEU A 44 8.22 -2.44 0.83
CA LEU A 44 7.07 -2.87 1.64
C LEU A 44 7.34 -2.52 3.11
N ILE A 45 6.42 -1.80 3.73
CA ILE A 45 6.52 -1.39 5.14
C ILE A 45 5.54 -2.12 6.05
N ASN A 46 4.33 -2.40 5.56
CA ASN A 46 3.32 -3.11 6.33
C ASN A 46 2.46 -3.94 5.39
N PHE A 47 2.05 -5.11 5.87
CA PHE A 47 1.04 -5.92 5.21
C PHE A 47 -0.03 -6.32 6.22
N GLU A 48 -1.21 -5.73 6.11
CA GLU A 48 -2.36 -6.03 6.96
C GLU A 48 -3.20 -7.11 6.28
N LYS A 49 -2.98 -8.37 6.65
CA LYS A 49 -3.71 -9.52 6.11
C LYS A 49 -5.16 -9.53 6.60
N PHE A 50 -6.09 -9.96 5.76
CA PHE A 50 -7.46 -10.28 6.20
C PHE A 50 -7.49 -11.60 6.97
N ASP A 51 -8.21 -11.62 8.09
CA ASP A 51 -8.34 -12.82 8.92
C ASP A 51 -9.20 -13.88 8.24
N ASP A 52 -10.22 -13.46 7.50
CA ASP A 52 -11.19 -14.33 6.85
C ASP A 52 -11.76 -13.73 5.56
N THR A 53 -12.55 -14.54 4.85
CA THR A 53 -13.20 -14.16 3.58
C THR A 53 -14.31 -13.13 3.76
N THR A 54 -14.88 -13.01 4.97
CA THR A 54 -15.93 -12.02 5.26
C THR A 54 -15.32 -10.62 5.32
N GLN A 55 -14.14 -10.48 5.94
CA GLN A 55 -13.37 -9.24 5.91
C GLN A 55 -12.94 -8.88 4.49
N ALA A 56 -12.44 -9.85 3.71
CA ALA A 56 -12.04 -9.62 2.32
C ALA A 56 -13.21 -9.13 1.46
N LEU A 57 -14.39 -9.76 1.60
CA LEU A 57 -15.60 -9.35 0.89
C LEU A 57 -16.05 -7.95 1.30
N ALA A 58 -16.10 -7.68 2.61
CA ALA A 58 -16.50 -6.36 3.12
C ALA A 58 -15.53 -5.26 2.68
N ALA A 59 -14.23 -5.55 2.64
CA ALA A 59 -13.20 -4.65 2.12
C ALA A 59 -13.41 -4.36 0.64
N ALA A 60 -13.61 -5.40 -0.19
CA ALA A 60 -13.85 -5.25 -1.62
C ALA A 60 -15.13 -4.44 -1.92
N THR A 61 -16.24 -4.73 -1.22
CA THR A 61 -17.48 -3.95 -1.36
C THR A 61 -17.28 -2.50 -0.96
N ALA A 62 -16.58 -2.24 0.15
CA ALA A 62 -16.29 -0.88 0.58
C ALA A 62 -15.47 -0.12 -0.46
N THR A 63 -14.41 -0.74 -1.02
CA THR A 63 -13.61 -0.14 -2.10
C THR A 63 -14.47 0.20 -3.33
N VAL A 64 -15.32 -0.72 -3.78
CA VAL A 64 -16.22 -0.50 -4.94
C VAL A 64 -17.19 0.65 -4.69
N GLU A 65 -17.68 0.79 -3.46
CA GLU A 65 -18.57 1.89 -3.05
C GLU A 65 -17.83 3.19 -2.71
N GLY A 66 -16.50 3.25 -2.83
CA GLY A 66 -15.70 4.42 -2.47
C GLY A 66 -15.66 4.70 -0.96
N LYS A 67 -15.94 3.69 -0.13
CA LYS A 67 -15.94 3.75 1.34
C LYS A 67 -14.66 3.15 1.91
N ILE A 68 -14.24 3.69 3.06
CA ILE A 68 -13.09 3.15 3.80
C ILE A 68 -13.59 2.08 4.77
N SER A 69 -13.12 0.85 4.60
CA SER A 69 -13.42 -0.28 5.50
C SER A 69 -12.89 -0.03 6.92
N LYS A 70 -13.50 -0.66 7.93
CA LYS A 70 -13.02 -0.56 9.33
C LYS A 70 -11.55 -0.98 9.49
N PRO A 71 -11.07 -2.10 8.89
CA PRO A 71 -9.67 -2.49 8.94
C PRO A 71 -8.75 -1.45 8.29
N LEU A 72 -9.12 -0.93 7.11
CA LEU A 72 -8.33 0.09 6.42
C LEU A 72 -8.23 1.39 7.25
N LYS A 73 -9.33 1.82 7.86
CA LYS A 73 -9.33 3.01 8.73
C LYS A 73 -8.40 2.85 9.93
N LYS A 74 -8.34 1.67 10.55
CA LYS A 74 -7.41 1.38 11.65
C LYS A 74 -5.96 1.41 11.17
N LEU A 75 -5.69 0.77 10.03
CA LEU A 75 -4.38 0.76 9.40
C LEU A 75 -3.87 2.18 9.09
N LEU A 76 -4.67 2.98 8.41
CA LEU A 76 -4.30 4.36 8.05
C LEU A 76 -4.03 5.22 9.29
N LYS A 77 -4.86 5.11 10.33
CA LYS A 77 -4.63 5.82 11.61
C LYS A 77 -3.29 5.47 12.26
N ARG A 78 -2.84 4.21 12.16
CA ARG A 78 -1.53 3.78 12.67
C ARG A 78 -0.39 4.39 11.86
N LEU A 79 -0.55 4.46 10.54
CA LEU A 79 0.50 4.92 9.61
C LEU A 79 0.66 6.44 9.53
N VAL A 80 -0.38 7.20 9.87
CA VAL A 80 -0.31 8.68 9.97
C VAL A 80 0.21 9.15 11.33
N ASN A 81 0.46 8.24 12.28
CA ASN A 81 1.07 8.59 13.54
C ASN A 81 2.53 9.02 13.30
N PRO A 82 2.95 10.24 13.71
CA PRO A 82 4.30 10.75 13.51
C PRO A 82 5.39 9.81 14.06
N ASP A 83 5.15 9.21 15.23
CA ASP A 83 6.11 8.31 15.89
C ASP A 83 6.38 7.04 15.06
N VAL A 84 5.36 6.59 14.33
CA VAL A 84 5.47 5.44 13.42
C VAL A 84 6.18 5.86 12.13
N GLN A 85 5.94 7.08 11.63
CA GLN A 85 6.58 7.56 10.40
C GLN A 85 8.09 7.75 10.53
N GLU A 86 8.60 8.10 11.72
CA GLU A 86 10.04 8.21 11.96
C GLU A 86 10.77 6.85 11.94
N GLN A 87 10.03 5.76 12.17
CA GLN A 87 10.58 4.39 12.22
C GLN A 87 10.44 3.62 10.89
N LEU A 88 9.65 4.14 9.95
CA LEU A 88 9.39 3.60 8.61
C LEU A 88 10.37 4.16 7.58
#